data_AF-A0A965CG84-F1
#
_entry.id   AF-A0A965CG84-F1
#
_cell.length_a   1.000
_cell.length_b   1.000
_cell.length_c   1.000
_cell.angle_alpha   90.00
_cell.angle_beta   90.00
_cell.angle_gamma   90.00
#
_symmetry.space_group_name_H-M   'P 1'
#
loop_
_entity.id
_entity.type
_entity.pdbx_description
1 polymer ?
#
loop_
_entity_poly.entity_id
_entity_poly.type
_entity_poly.pdbx_seq_one_letter_code
_entity_poly.pdbx_strand_id
1 'polypeptide(L)'
;MPADATKTAEDQLVLTGTTDAFGNVAFVLTNTDTAGEAKPATKTTPVPTEGAVFASIVGELTGTTTNAITYEPHFYKPVVVLPITVSATASGKKISVTIKNAIGKNFTVTITGLKKVTVKPTKATQVYTYTVTKGSKTVTVSADGRTLTKKFSIK
;
A
#
# COMPACT_ATOMS: atom_id res chain seq x y z
N MET A 1 -15.96 23.45 -15.23
CA MET A 1 -17.02 24.46 -14.99
C MET A 1 -16.83 24.99 -13.58
N PRO A 2 -16.97 26.30 -13.32
CA PRO A 2 -16.77 26.85 -11.99
C PRO A 2 -17.93 26.49 -11.05
N ALA A 3 -17.64 26.40 -9.75
CA ALA A 3 -18.62 26.19 -8.69
C ALA A 3 -19.61 27.35 -8.60
N ASP A 4 -20.88 27.07 -8.31
CA ASP A 4 -21.90 28.10 -8.03
C ASP A 4 -21.70 28.67 -6.61
N ALA A 5 -21.22 29.92 -6.57
CA ALA A 5 -20.88 30.62 -5.33
C ALA A 5 -22.09 31.03 -4.46
N THR A 6 -23.33 30.76 -4.88
CA THR A 6 -24.54 31.11 -4.13
C THR A 6 -25.01 30.04 -3.16
N LYS A 7 -24.43 28.83 -3.20
CA LYS A 7 -24.75 27.72 -2.29
C LYS A 7 -23.68 27.61 -1.21
N THR A 8 -23.86 28.36 -0.12
CA THR A 8 -22.80 28.68 0.85
C THR A 8 -23.00 28.11 2.26
N ALA A 9 -24.03 27.28 2.49
CA ALA A 9 -24.32 26.78 3.84
C ALA A 9 -23.54 25.50 4.21
N GLU A 10 -23.11 24.72 3.21
CA GLU A 10 -22.22 23.58 3.36
C GLU A 10 -21.17 23.63 2.25
N ASP A 11 -19.96 23.15 2.51
CA ASP A 11 -18.83 23.08 1.57
C ASP A 11 -19.13 22.09 0.42
N GLN A 12 -20.13 22.39 -0.39
CA GLN A 12 -20.67 21.54 -1.44
C GLN A 12 -20.39 22.17 -2.81
N LEU A 13 -19.60 21.48 -3.62
CA LEU A 13 -19.47 21.77 -5.03
C LEU A 13 -20.77 21.39 -5.76
N VAL A 14 -21.44 22.37 -6.39
CA VAL A 14 -22.60 22.11 -7.25
C VAL A 14 -22.21 22.22 -8.71
N LEU A 15 -22.52 21.17 -9.47
CA LEU A 15 -22.32 21.07 -10.91
C LEU A 15 -23.68 20.94 -11.61
N THR A 16 -23.91 21.77 -12.63
CA THR A 16 -25.13 21.74 -13.44
C THR A 16 -24.79 21.47 -14.90
N GLY A 17 -25.61 20.71 -15.59
CA GLY A 17 -25.48 20.46 -17.02
C GLY A 17 -26.83 20.12 -17.63
N THR A 18 -26.97 20.37 -18.93
CA THR A 18 -28.14 19.94 -19.71
C THR A 18 -27.80 18.62 -20.38
N THR A 19 -28.72 17.66 -20.34
CA THR A 19 -28.51 16.39 -21.03
C THR A 19 -28.40 16.59 -22.53
N ASP A 20 -27.60 15.76 -23.18
CA ASP A 20 -27.57 15.67 -24.63
C ASP A 20 -28.89 15.09 -25.20
N ALA A 21 -28.96 14.97 -26.53
CA ALA A 21 -30.13 14.42 -27.21
C ALA A 21 -30.44 12.95 -26.86
N PHE A 22 -29.52 12.26 -26.18
CA PHE A 22 -29.68 10.88 -25.71
C PHE A 22 -29.98 10.81 -24.20
N GLY A 23 -30.11 11.94 -23.51
CA GLY A 23 -30.39 11.99 -22.07
C GLY A 23 -29.17 11.88 -21.17
N ASN A 24 -27.94 12.06 -21.69
CA ASN A 24 -26.71 11.93 -20.91
C ASN A 24 -26.15 13.29 -20.48
N VAL A 25 -25.62 13.35 -19.26
CA VAL A 25 -24.74 14.42 -18.78
C VAL A 25 -23.60 13.77 -17.99
N ALA A 26 -22.36 14.25 -18.17
CA ALA A 26 -21.19 13.67 -17.55
C ALA A 26 -20.37 14.72 -16.81
N PHE A 27 -19.92 14.37 -15.61
CA PHE A 27 -19.01 15.17 -14.80
C PHE A 27 -17.80 14.32 -14.40
N VAL A 28 -16.62 14.95 -14.39
CA VAL A 28 -15.40 14.32 -13.88
C VAL A 28 -15.18 14.81 -12.46
N LEU A 29 -15.22 13.89 -11.51
CA LEU A 29 -14.89 14.15 -10.11
C LEU A 29 -13.51 13.58 -9.79
N THR A 30 -12.62 14.43 -9.28
CA THR A 30 -11.30 14.03 -8.79
C THR A 30 -11.23 14.31 -7.30
N ASN A 31 -10.99 13.29 -6.48
CA ASN A 31 -10.69 13.50 -5.07
C ASN A 31 -9.22 13.93 -4.91
N THR A 32 -8.99 15.06 -4.24
CA THR A 32 -7.66 15.61 -3.92
C THR A 32 -7.17 15.27 -2.51
N ASP A 33 -7.96 14.54 -1.72
CA ASP A 33 -7.58 14.15 -0.37
C ASP A 33 -6.30 13.33 -0.35
N THR A 34 -5.44 13.64 0.62
CA THR A 34 -4.17 12.94 0.84
C THR A 34 -4.25 11.86 1.92
N ALA A 35 -5.34 11.87 2.68
CA ALA A 35 -5.72 10.89 3.69
C ALA A 35 -6.92 10.08 3.20
N GLY A 36 -7.08 8.88 3.74
CA GLY A 36 -8.24 8.02 3.48
C GLY A 36 -8.43 7.05 4.62
N GLU A 37 -9.58 6.38 4.62
CA GLU A 37 -9.95 5.38 5.61
C GLU A 37 -9.07 4.11 5.51
N ALA A 38 -9.18 3.26 6.53
CA ALA A 38 -8.62 1.93 6.47
C ALA A 38 -9.30 1.10 5.38
N LYS A 39 -8.51 0.29 4.65
CA LYS A 39 -9.06 -0.62 3.65
C LYS A 39 -10.06 -1.60 4.31
N PRO A 40 -11.26 -1.81 3.73
CA PRO A 40 -12.19 -2.84 4.19
C PRO A 40 -11.54 -4.23 4.23
N ALA A 41 -11.77 -4.98 5.32
CA ALA A 41 -11.19 -6.31 5.49
C ALA A 41 -11.85 -7.35 4.56
N THR A 42 -13.15 -7.19 4.31
CA THR A 42 -13.99 -8.08 3.51
C THR A 42 -15.03 -7.28 2.71
N LYS A 43 -15.71 -7.93 1.77
CA LYS A 43 -16.80 -7.33 0.99
C LYS A 43 -18.03 -6.94 1.83
N THR A 44 -18.13 -7.44 3.05
CA THR A 44 -19.24 -7.21 3.98
C THR A 44 -18.79 -6.45 5.22
N THR A 45 -17.59 -5.84 5.19
CA THR A 45 -17.14 -4.96 6.28
C THR A 45 -18.09 -3.78 6.37
N PRO A 46 -18.65 -3.47 7.55
CA PRO A 46 -19.54 -2.32 7.73
C PRO A 46 -18.86 -1.01 7.34
N VAL A 47 -19.65 -0.07 6.84
CA VAL A 47 -19.19 1.31 6.61
C VAL A 47 -18.79 1.94 7.96
N PRO A 48 -17.64 2.61 8.06
CA PRO A 48 -17.24 3.26 9.30
C PRO A 48 -18.24 4.36 9.72
N THR A 49 -18.62 4.38 11.00
CA THR A 49 -19.52 5.41 11.56
C THR A 49 -18.76 6.59 12.18
N GLU A 50 -17.44 6.47 12.34
CA GLU A 50 -16.58 7.48 12.92
C GLU A 50 -15.30 7.61 12.08
N GLY A 51 -14.84 8.84 11.85
CA GLY A 51 -13.64 9.13 11.05
C GLY A 51 -13.74 8.73 9.58
N ALA A 52 -14.96 8.58 9.05
CA ALA A 52 -15.20 8.26 7.66
C ALA A 52 -14.77 9.43 6.74
N VAL A 53 -14.11 9.08 5.63
CA VAL A 53 -13.66 9.96 4.56
C VAL A 53 -14.30 9.45 3.27
N PHE A 54 -15.35 10.14 2.85
CA PHE A 54 -16.15 9.80 1.67
C PHE A 54 -16.59 11.08 0.95
N ALA A 55 -16.95 10.95 -0.32
CA ALA A 55 -17.70 12.00 -1.01
C ALA A 55 -19.17 11.62 -0.98
N SER A 56 -20.06 12.60 -0.82
CA SER A 56 -21.49 12.41 -1.04
C SER A 56 -21.88 13.09 -2.34
N ILE A 57 -22.44 12.33 -3.27
CA ILE A 57 -22.87 12.83 -4.58
C ILE A 57 -24.38 12.66 -4.66
N VAL A 58 -25.08 13.79 -4.78
CA VAL A 58 -26.53 13.82 -4.91
C VAL A 58 -26.88 14.26 -6.33
N GLY A 59 -27.62 13.41 -7.04
CA GLY A 59 -28.15 13.72 -8.36
C GLY A 59 -29.57 14.29 -8.27
N GLU A 60 -29.78 15.50 -8.79
CA GLU A 60 -31.09 16.13 -8.91
C GLU A 60 -31.43 16.38 -10.38
N LEU A 61 -32.67 16.08 -10.77
CA LEU A 61 -33.18 16.37 -12.11
C LEU A 61 -34.34 17.36 -12.01
N THR A 62 -34.15 18.55 -12.58
CA THR A 62 -35.17 19.62 -12.58
C THR A 62 -36.48 19.14 -13.18
N GLY A 63 -37.59 19.43 -12.51
CA GLY A 63 -38.94 19.03 -12.94
C GLY A 63 -39.35 17.63 -12.53
N THR A 64 -38.54 16.93 -11.73
CA THR A 64 -38.89 15.65 -11.10
C THR A 64 -38.99 15.79 -9.58
N THR A 65 -39.82 14.98 -8.93
CA THR A 65 -40.07 15.06 -7.48
C THR A 65 -39.20 14.12 -6.65
N THR A 66 -38.21 13.46 -7.25
CA THR A 66 -37.37 12.47 -6.58
C THR A 66 -35.90 12.77 -6.83
N ASN A 67 -35.10 12.87 -5.76
CA ASN A 67 -33.64 12.84 -5.84
C ASN A 67 -33.24 11.49 -6.45
N ALA A 68 -32.50 11.51 -7.55
CA ALA A 68 -32.38 10.34 -8.40
C ALA A 68 -31.52 9.23 -7.78
N ILE A 69 -30.44 9.58 -7.07
CA ILE A 69 -29.52 8.68 -6.34
C ILE A 69 -28.67 9.54 -5.37
N THR A 70 -28.43 9.03 -4.16
CA THR A 70 -27.26 9.42 -3.33
C THR A 70 -26.18 8.35 -3.51
N TYR A 71 -24.98 8.75 -3.91
CA TYR A 71 -23.83 7.85 -4.08
C TYR A 71 -22.69 8.28 -3.15
N GLU A 72 -22.19 7.33 -2.36
CA GLU A 72 -21.16 7.56 -1.33
C GLU A 72 -19.93 6.69 -1.56
N PRO A 73 -19.00 7.10 -2.43
CA PRO A 73 -17.71 6.43 -2.55
C PRO A 73 -16.82 6.72 -1.33
N HIS A 74 -16.53 5.68 -0.55
CA HIS A 74 -15.54 5.71 0.53
C HIS A 74 -14.12 5.62 -0.01
N PHE A 75 -13.26 6.54 0.42
CA PHE A 75 -11.87 6.58 -0.01
C PHE A 75 -11.00 5.86 1.01
N TYR A 76 -10.45 4.71 0.63
CA TYR A 76 -9.34 4.12 1.37
C TYR A 76 -8.02 4.47 0.69
N LYS A 77 -7.02 4.86 1.48
CA LYS A 77 -5.67 4.99 0.94
C LYS A 77 -5.08 3.58 0.83
N PRO A 78 -4.65 3.13 -0.37
CA PRO A 78 -3.96 1.86 -0.47
C PRO A 78 -2.70 1.93 0.39
N VAL A 79 -2.55 0.99 1.33
CA VAL A 79 -1.28 0.81 2.03
C VAL A 79 -0.22 0.56 0.97
N VAL A 80 0.79 1.43 0.91
CA VAL A 80 1.94 1.23 0.03
C VAL A 80 2.71 0.03 0.55
N VAL A 81 2.42 -1.15 0.02
CA VAL A 81 3.17 -2.37 0.31
C VAL A 81 4.44 -2.34 -0.54
N LEU A 82 5.53 -1.87 0.05
CA LEU A 82 6.83 -1.95 -0.60
C LEU A 82 7.26 -3.41 -0.74
N PRO A 83 7.85 -3.82 -1.88
CA PRO A 83 8.29 -5.19 -2.07
C PRO A 83 9.37 -5.54 -1.04
N ILE A 84 9.28 -6.75 -0.49
CA ILE A 84 10.35 -7.32 0.32
C ILE A 84 11.56 -7.52 -0.59
N THR A 85 12.72 -7.01 -0.15
CA THR A 85 13.98 -7.24 -0.85
C THR A 85 14.98 -7.86 0.11
N VAL A 86 15.75 -8.81 -0.42
CA VAL A 86 16.82 -9.49 0.30
C VAL A 86 18.09 -9.39 -0.54
N SER A 87 19.18 -9.00 0.09
CA SER A 87 20.49 -9.00 -0.55
C SER A 87 21.55 -9.51 0.42
N ALA A 88 22.65 -10.01 -0.15
CA ALA A 88 23.83 -10.37 0.60
C ALA A 88 25.07 -9.73 -0.04
N THR A 89 25.99 -9.26 0.79
CA THR A 89 27.30 -8.74 0.40
C THR A 89 28.38 -9.36 1.27
N ALA A 90 29.61 -9.40 0.77
CA ALA A 90 30.76 -9.87 1.51
C ALA A 90 31.85 -8.78 1.52
N SER A 91 32.48 -8.58 2.68
CA SER A 91 33.63 -7.69 2.84
C SER A 91 34.57 -8.29 3.88
N GLY A 92 35.81 -8.55 3.47
CA GLY A 92 36.75 -9.34 4.27
C GLY A 92 36.12 -10.66 4.74
N LYS A 93 36.29 -10.98 6.02
CA LYS A 93 35.74 -12.17 6.68
C LYS A 93 34.30 -11.99 7.18
N LYS A 94 33.53 -11.07 6.61
CA LYS A 94 32.14 -10.78 7.01
C LYS A 94 31.20 -10.89 5.83
N ILE A 95 30.03 -11.47 6.08
CA ILE A 95 28.87 -11.47 5.16
C ILE A 95 27.75 -10.69 5.83
N SER A 96 27.19 -9.72 5.11
CA SER A 96 26.03 -8.94 5.55
C SER A 96 24.81 -9.33 4.73
N VAL A 97 23.75 -9.74 5.42
CA VAL A 97 22.43 -9.99 4.83
C VAL A 97 21.53 -8.81 5.16
N THR A 98 21.07 -8.12 4.13
CA THR A 98 20.16 -6.98 4.26
C THR A 98 18.76 -7.41 3.85
N ILE A 99 17.79 -7.17 4.72
CA ILE A 99 16.37 -7.45 4.49
C ILE A 99 15.60 -6.15 4.64
N LYS A 100 14.83 -5.79 3.61
CA LYS A 100 13.99 -4.58 3.62
C LYS A 100 12.50 -4.91 3.54
N ASN A 101 11.69 -4.03 4.12
CA ASN A 101 10.23 -4.02 4.06
C ASN A 101 9.58 -5.30 4.63
N ALA A 102 10.23 -5.96 5.57
CA ALA A 102 9.80 -7.26 6.11
C ALA A 102 9.75 -7.30 7.64
N ILE A 103 9.33 -6.20 8.27
CA ILE A 103 9.23 -6.08 9.72
C ILE A 103 8.32 -7.18 10.26
N GLY A 104 8.78 -7.88 11.30
CA GLY A 104 8.01 -8.92 11.98
C GLY A 104 7.89 -10.25 11.23
N LYS A 105 8.45 -10.38 10.02
CA LYS A 105 8.48 -11.64 9.26
C LYS A 105 9.70 -12.48 9.65
N ASN A 106 9.56 -13.81 9.59
CA ASN A 106 10.66 -14.73 9.90
C ASN A 106 11.42 -15.08 8.63
N PHE A 107 12.76 -14.98 8.68
CA PHE A 107 13.65 -15.42 7.62
C PHE A 107 14.62 -16.45 8.16
N THR A 108 14.86 -17.50 7.39
CA THR A 108 15.93 -18.45 7.68
C THR A 108 17.17 -18.08 6.91
N VAL A 109 18.29 -17.89 7.59
CA VAL A 109 19.61 -17.63 7.01
C VAL A 109 20.49 -18.87 7.22
N THR A 110 21.10 -19.33 6.14
CA THR A 110 22.10 -20.41 6.17
C THR A 110 23.34 -19.94 5.42
N ILE A 111 24.51 -20.14 6.03
CA ILE A 111 25.80 -19.77 5.48
C ILE A 111 26.73 -20.96 5.65
N THR A 112 27.45 -21.36 4.59
CA THR A 112 28.39 -22.49 4.64
C THR A 112 29.37 -22.39 5.81
N GLY A 113 29.37 -23.41 6.67
CA GLY A 113 30.23 -23.47 7.86
C GLY A 113 29.69 -22.74 9.09
N LEU A 114 28.48 -22.19 9.04
CA LEU A 114 27.76 -21.64 10.21
C LEU A 114 26.48 -22.43 10.48
N LYS A 115 26.01 -22.39 11.73
CA LYS A 115 24.69 -22.93 12.09
C LYS A 115 23.59 -22.12 11.40
N LYS A 116 22.49 -22.80 11.04
CA LYS A 116 21.27 -22.15 10.56
C LYS A 116 20.73 -21.19 11.64
N VAL A 117 20.27 -20.01 11.22
CA VAL A 117 19.69 -19.00 12.12
C VAL A 117 18.35 -18.53 11.55
N THR A 118 17.38 -18.31 12.44
CA THR A 118 16.14 -17.60 12.12
C THR A 118 16.24 -16.16 12.61
N VAL A 119 15.92 -15.20 11.75
CA VAL A 119 15.95 -13.77 12.07
C VAL A 119 14.59 -13.14 11.80
N LYS A 120 14.26 -12.11 12.60
CA LYS A 120 13.01 -11.34 12.51
C LYS A 120 13.35 -9.85 12.45
N PRO A 121 13.21 -9.18 11.29
CA PRO A 121 13.51 -7.75 11.18
C PRO A 121 12.62 -6.92 12.10
N THR A 122 13.21 -5.96 12.81
CA THR A 122 12.50 -5.00 13.66
C THR A 122 12.45 -3.60 13.05
N LYS A 123 13.22 -3.36 11.99
CA LYS A 123 13.31 -2.10 11.24
C LYS A 123 13.00 -2.32 9.77
N ALA A 124 12.55 -1.27 9.08
CA ALA A 124 12.22 -1.31 7.66
C ALA A 124 13.41 -1.72 6.77
N THR A 125 14.64 -1.41 7.20
CA THR A 125 15.87 -2.01 6.66
C THR A 125 16.65 -2.59 7.83
N GLN A 126 16.84 -3.91 7.85
CA GLN A 126 17.61 -4.60 8.87
C GLN A 126 18.80 -5.32 8.23
N VAL A 127 19.97 -5.17 8.84
CA VAL A 127 21.21 -5.84 8.42
C VAL A 127 21.62 -6.85 9.49
N TYR A 128 21.94 -8.06 9.05
CA TYR A 128 22.49 -9.13 9.89
C TYR A 128 23.89 -9.46 9.39
N THR A 129 24.88 -9.32 10.27
CA THR A 129 26.29 -9.50 9.92
C THR A 129 26.81 -10.79 10.53
N TYR A 130 27.50 -11.60 9.71
CA TYR A 130 28.03 -12.91 10.09
C TYR A 130 29.53 -12.95 9.81
N THR A 131 30.32 -13.32 10.82
CA THR A 131 31.75 -13.60 10.64
C THR A 131 31.92 -15.00 10.03
N VAL A 132 32.76 -15.11 9.02
CA VAL A 132 33.00 -16.35 8.26
C VAL A 132 34.48 -16.64 8.11
N THR A 133 34.81 -17.92 7.92
CA THR A 133 36.17 -18.33 7.53
C THR A 133 36.43 -18.05 6.05
N LYS A 134 37.70 -18.12 5.64
CA LYS A 134 38.09 -18.01 4.22
C LYS A 134 37.50 -19.13 3.38
N GLY A 135 37.50 -18.94 2.07
CA GLY A 135 37.04 -19.91 1.08
C GLY A 135 35.62 -19.66 0.56
N SER A 136 35.10 -20.63 -0.19
CA SER A 136 33.77 -20.53 -0.80
C SER A 136 32.66 -20.61 0.24
N LYS A 137 31.74 -19.64 0.21
CA LYS A 137 30.58 -19.56 1.08
C LYS A 137 29.31 -19.42 0.26
N THR A 138 28.37 -20.33 0.46
CA THR A 138 27.01 -20.20 -0.06
C THR A 138 26.14 -19.62 1.04
N VAL A 139 25.43 -18.55 0.72
CA VAL A 139 24.43 -17.90 1.55
C VAL A 139 23.07 -18.20 0.96
N THR A 140 22.19 -18.77 1.77
CA THR A 140 20.80 -18.99 1.41
C THR A 140 19.90 -18.29 2.43
N VAL A 141 18.99 -17.45 1.94
CA VAL A 141 18.01 -16.73 2.76
C VAL A 141 16.62 -17.09 2.25
N SER A 142 15.76 -17.63 3.11
CA SER A 142 14.43 -18.10 2.72
C SER A 142 13.32 -17.60 3.65
N ALA A 143 12.19 -17.21 3.07
CA ALA A 143 10.94 -16.88 3.76
C ALA A 143 9.76 -17.08 2.80
N ASP A 144 8.61 -17.52 3.33
CA ASP A 144 7.33 -17.61 2.61
C ASP A 144 7.45 -18.27 1.22
N GLY A 145 8.17 -19.38 1.13
CA GLY A 145 8.38 -20.14 -0.12
C GLY A 145 9.35 -19.50 -1.13
N ARG A 146 9.92 -18.33 -0.82
CA ARG A 146 10.93 -17.66 -1.65
C ARG A 146 12.33 -17.86 -1.08
N THR A 147 13.31 -18.01 -1.96
CA THR A 147 14.70 -18.27 -1.58
C THR A 147 15.67 -17.42 -2.42
N LEU A 148 16.54 -16.70 -1.74
CA LEU A 148 17.77 -16.13 -2.32
C LEU A 148 18.91 -17.12 -2.08
N THR A 149 19.70 -17.41 -3.11
CA THR A 149 20.98 -18.12 -2.97
C THR A 149 22.10 -17.33 -3.64
N LYS A 150 23.19 -17.08 -2.91
CA LYS A 150 24.35 -16.34 -3.39
C LYS A 150 25.65 -16.98 -2.94
N LYS A 151 26.63 -17.07 -3.83
CA LYS A 151 27.97 -17.60 -3.52
C LYS A 151 28.97 -16.45 -3.41
N PHE A 152 29.85 -16.54 -2.42
CA PHE A 152 30.97 -15.62 -2.19
C PHE A 152 32.26 -16.41 -2.08
N SER A 153 33.35 -15.86 -2.62
CA SER A 153 34.70 -16.33 -2.34
C SER A 153 35.36 -15.40 -1.33
N ILE A 154 35.55 -15.87 -0.11
CA ILE A 154 36.10 -15.08 1.00
C ILE A 154 37.63 -15.20 0.98
N LYS A 155 38.30 -14.04 0.82
CA LYS A 155 39.77 -13.93 0.77
C LYS A 155 40.40 -13.89 2.16
#